data_AF-A0A388NPG5-F1
#
_entry.id   AF-A0A388NPG5-F1
#
_cell.length_a   1.000
_cell.length_b   1.000
_cell.length_c   1.000
_cell.angle_alpha   90.00
_cell.angle_beta   90.00
_cell.angle_gamma   90.00
#
_symmetry.space_group_name_H-M   'P 1'
#
loop_
_entity.id
_entity.type
_entity.pdbx_description
1 polymer ?
#
loop_
_entity_poly.entity_id
_entity_poly.type
_entity_poly.pdbx_seq_one_letter_code
_entity_poly.pdbx_strand_id
1 'polypeptide(L)'
;MNDYNVLAGGGADLQSRNQSITGIVDFGDMLISQRINELAVAAAYAVLGKADPLAAAGHVVRGYHRINPLSESEIAVLFHLINARLCMSTCLAAYQQRQRPEDAYLSISQHAIQSALPQLAAFIRALRTTCCGTPVALSRCRTLRMWCSGCAKINPASLPWWTWTCAACAPHNLI
;
A
#
# COMPACT_ATOMS: atom_id res chain seq x y z
N MET A 1 9.51 -3.10 -7.55
CA MET A 1 9.06 -4.05 -8.59
C MET A 1 7.52 -4.08 -8.70
N ASN A 2 6.95 -4.20 -9.91
CA ASN A 2 5.50 -4.37 -10.14
C ASN A 2 5.19 -5.70 -10.87
N ASP A 3 3.92 -5.98 -11.12
CA ASP A 3 3.43 -7.21 -11.77
C ASP A 3 3.78 -7.31 -13.26
N TYR A 4 3.96 -6.19 -13.97
CA TYR A 4 4.44 -6.18 -15.36
C TYR A 4 5.89 -6.66 -15.51
N ASN A 5 6.68 -6.61 -14.43
CA ASN A 5 8.09 -7.00 -14.43
C ASN A 5 8.30 -8.47 -14.03
N VAL A 6 7.22 -9.26 -13.95
CA VAL A 6 7.25 -10.67 -13.55
C VAL A 6 6.73 -11.55 -14.69
N LEU A 7 7.53 -12.54 -15.07
CA LEU A 7 7.18 -13.50 -16.12
C LEU A 7 6.50 -14.73 -15.51
N ALA A 8 5.35 -15.08 -16.04
CA ALA A 8 4.61 -16.29 -15.68
C ALA A 8 4.62 -17.29 -16.83
N GLY A 9 4.85 -18.57 -16.53
CA GLY A 9 4.93 -19.66 -17.50
C GLY A 9 4.93 -21.05 -16.86
N GLY A 10 5.07 -22.09 -17.67
CA GLY A 10 5.13 -23.49 -17.21
C GLY A 10 3.77 -24.22 -17.17
N GLY A 11 2.67 -23.54 -17.54
CA GLY A 11 1.41 -24.19 -17.90
C GLY A 11 1.44 -24.77 -19.33
N ALA A 12 0.45 -25.60 -19.67
CA ALA A 12 0.31 -26.15 -21.03
C ALA A 12 0.03 -25.05 -22.08
N ASP A 13 -0.58 -23.95 -21.65
CA ASP A 13 -0.84 -22.75 -22.44
C ASP A 13 -0.85 -21.50 -21.53
N LEU A 14 -1.10 -20.32 -22.11
CA LEU A 14 -1.16 -19.03 -21.39
C LEU A 14 -2.37 -18.90 -20.45
N GLN A 15 -3.41 -19.72 -20.60
CA GLN A 15 -4.64 -19.64 -19.79
C GLN A 15 -4.68 -20.67 -18.65
N SER A 16 -3.71 -21.59 -18.63
CA SER A 16 -3.58 -22.63 -17.62
C SER A 16 -3.47 -22.01 -16.23
N ARG A 17 -4.25 -22.51 -15.27
CA ARG A 17 -4.24 -21.99 -13.89
C ARG A 17 -2.97 -22.36 -13.11
N ASN A 18 -2.19 -23.33 -13.58
CA ASN A 18 -0.94 -23.77 -12.97
C ASN A 18 0.27 -23.03 -13.56
N GLN A 19 0.18 -21.71 -13.71
CA GLN A 19 1.37 -20.93 -14.02
C GLN A 19 2.33 -20.89 -12.82
N SER A 20 3.61 -20.86 -13.13
CA SER A 20 4.71 -20.61 -12.21
C SER A 20 5.42 -19.31 -12.59
N ILE A 21 6.12 -18.70 -11.64
CA ILE A 21 6.96 -17.54 -11.95
C ILE A 21 8.26 -18.06 -12.55
N THR A 22 8.56 -17.68 -13.80
CA THR A 22 9.70 -18.17 -14.57
C THR A 22 10.84 -17.17 -14.67
N GLY A 23 10.58 -15.90 -14.36
CA GLY A 23 11.59 -14.85 -14.44
C GLY A 23 11.12 -13.51 -13.88
N ILE A 24 12.10 -12.63 -13.66
CA ILE A 24 11.92 -11.24 -13.27
C ILE A 24 12.78 -10.42 -14.23
N VAL A 25 12.28 -9.27 -14.66
CA VAL A 25 12.96 -8.36 -15.59
C VAL A 25 12.96 -6.93 -15.05
N ASP A 26 13.60 -6.01 -15.79
CA ASP A 26 13.60 -4.57 -15.50
C ASP A 26 14.28 -4.20 -14.17
N PHE A 27 15.61 -4.32 -14.17
CA PHE A 27 16.51 -4.02 -13.05
C PHE A 27 17.11 -2.60 -13.15
N GLY A 28 16.62 -1.77 -14.08
CA GLY A 28 17.24 -0.50 -14.46
C GLY A 28 17.16 0.60 -13.40
N ASP A 29 16.23 0.48 -12.44
CA ASP A 29 16.00 1.43 -11.35
C ASP A 29 16.38 0.86 -9.96
N MET A 30 17.15 -0.23 -9.94
CA MET A 30 17.53 -0.87 -8.68
C MET A 30 18.46 -0.02 -7.83
N LEU A 31 18.20 -0.05 -6.52
CA LEU A 31 18.97 0.65 -5.52
C LEU A 31 18.97 -0.14 -4.20
N ILE A 32 19.93 0.19 -3.32
CA ILE A 32 19.99 -0.40 -1.98
C ILE A 32 19.11 0.44 -1.04
N SER A 33 18.12 -0.20 -0.43
CA SER A 33 17.18 0.44 0.49
C SER A 33 16.53 -0.59 1.45
N GLN A 34 15.64 -0.13 2.31
CA GLN A 34 14.86 -0.97 3.21
C GLN A 34 13.89 -1.84 2.39
N ARG A 35 13.88 -3.15 2.67
CA ARG A 35 13.03 -4.15 2.00
C ARG A 35 11.54 -3.81 1.98
N ILE A 36 11.06 -3.07 2.99
CA ILE A 36 9.64 -2.68 3.10
C ILE A 36 9.22 -1.75 1.96
N ASN A 37 10.15 -1.01 1.38
CA ASN A 37 9.89 -0.13 0.24
C ASN A 37 9.49 -0.94 -0.99
N GLU A 38 10.15 -2.07 -1.26
CA GLU A 38 9.76 -2.95 -2.38
C GLU A 38 8.36 -3.55 -2.18
N LEU A 39 8.01 -3.93 -0.95
CA LEU A 39 6.66 -4.38 -0.66
C LEU A 39 5.61 -3.28 -0.85
N ALA A 40 5.94 -2.04 -0.44
CA ALA A 40 5.08 -0.89 -0.65
C ALA A 40 4.86 -0.60 -2.14
N VAL A 41 5.91 -0.73 -2.97
CA VAL A 41 5.82 -0.58 -4.43
C VAL A 41 4.94 -1.66 -5.03
N ALA A 42 5.17 -2.93 -4.70
CA ALA A 42 4.38 -4.04 -5.20
C ALA A 42 2.89 -3.89 -4.84
N ALA A 43 2.59 -3.53 -3.58
CA ALA A 43 1.23 -3.28 -3.14
C ALA A 43 0.61 -2.06 -3.84
N ALA A 44 1.36 -0.96 -4.04
CA ALA A 44 0.88 0.24 -4.73
C ALA A 44 0.41 -0.06 -6.17
N TYR A 45 1.07 -0.95 -6.89
CA TYR A 45 0.59 -1.37 -8.23
C TYR A 45 -0.54 -2.39 -8.14
N ALA A 46 -0.49 -3.33 -7.19
CA ALA A 46 -1.52 -4.35 -7.03
C ALA A 46 -2.92 -3.79 -6.71
N VAL A 47 -3.00 -2.61 -6.10
CA VAL A 47 -4.28 -1.95 -5.80
C VAL A 47 -4.92 -1.25 -6.98
N LEU A 48 -4.18 -0.99 -8.06
CA LEU A 48 -4.67 -0.23 -9.21
C LEU A 48 -5.78 -0.99 -9.95
N GLY A 49 -6.87 -0.29 -10.27
CA GLY A 49 -8.02 -0.86 -10.98
C GLY A 49 -8.81 -1.92 -10.20
N LYS A 50 -8.58 -2.09 -8.89
CA LYS A 50 -9.30 -3.05 -8.06
C LYS A 50 -10.54 -2.42 -7.43
N ALA A 51 -11.62 -3.20 -7.35
CA ALA A 51 -12.86 -2.80 -6.68
C ALA A 51 -12.68 -2.65 -5.15
N ASP A 52 -11.79 -3.45 -4.55
CA ASP A 52 -11.35 -3.30 -3.15
C ASP A 52 -9.82 -3.19 -3.10
N PRO A 53 -9.27 -1.97 -3.24
CA PRO A 53 -7.84 -1.69 -3.15
C PRO A 53 -7.19 -2.23 -1.88
N LEU A 54 -7.89 -2.16 -0.74
CA LEU A 54 -7.34 -2.56 0.54
C LEU A 54 -7.22 -4.08 0.66
N ALA A 55 -8.23 -4.82 0.21
CA ALA A 55 -8.16 -6.28 0.16
C ALA A 55 -7.01 -6.74 -0.76
N ALA A 56 -6.85 -6.09 -1.93
CA ALA A 56 -5.75 -6.37 -2.84
C ALA A 56 -4.37 -6.17 -2.18
N ALA A 57 -4.17 -5.04 -1.50
CA ALA A 57 -2.95 -4.80 -0.71
C ALA A 57 -2.76 -5.88 0.36
N GLY A 58 -3.81 -6.23 1.10
CA GLY A 58 -3.76 -7.27 2.14
C GLY A 58 -3.32 -8.63 1.62
N HIS A 59 -3.74 -9.03 0.41
CA HIS A 59 -3.30 -10.27 -0.22
C HIS A 59 -1.79 -10.28 -0.51
N VAL A 60 -1.25 -9.19 -1.06
CA VAL A 60 0.19 -9.06 -1.35
C VAL A 60 0.99 -9.10 -0.04
N VAL A 61 0.60 -8.30 0.96
CA VAL A 61 1.29 -8.24 2.25
C VAL A 61 1.28 -9.58 2.97
N ARG A 62 0.15 -10.29 2.98
CA ARG A 62 0.07 -11.64 3.56
C ARG A 62 0.93 -12.64 2.80
N GLY A 63 0.98 -12.53 1.47
CA GLY A 63 1.86 -13.34 0.62
C GLY A 63 3.32 -13.18 1.02
N TYR A 64 3.77 -11.93 1.08
CA TYR A 64 5.14 -11.57 1.45
C TYR A 64 5.48 -12.00 2.88
N HIS A 65 4.65 -11.66 3.86
CA HIS A 65 4.91 -11.94 5.28
C HIS A 65 5.11 -13.42 5.58
N ARG A 66 4.44 -14.32 4.86
CA ARG A 66 4.61 -15.77 5.04
C ARG A 66 6.01 -16.29 4.69
N ILE A 67 6.68 -15.64 3.75
CA ILE A 67 8.02 -16.03 3.30
C ILE A 67 9.09 -15.15 3.96
N ASN A 68 8.79 -13.86 4.16
CA ASN A 68 9.67 -12.90 4.80
C ASN A 68 8.90 -12.13 5.88
N PRO A 69 8.93 -12.61 7.15
CA PRO A 69 8.21 -12.01 8.26
C PRO A 69 8.49 -10.51 8.38
N LEU A 70 7.43 -9.74 8.61
CA LEU A 70 7.47 -8.30 8.80
C LEU A 70 7.48 -8.00 10.29
N SER A 71 8.28 -7.01 10.70
CA SER A 71 8.20 -6.45 12.04
C SER A 71 6.95 -5.60 12.21
N GLU A 72 6.60 -5.32 13.46
CA GLU A 72 5.51 -4.39 13.78
C GLU A 72 5.78 -2.98 13.23
N SER A 73 7.04 -2.52 13.30
CA SER A 73 7.44 -1.22 12.77
C SER A 73 7.26 -1.14 11.26
N GLU A 74 7.56 -2.21 10.53
CA GLU A 74 7.36 -2.27 9.08
C GLU A 74 5.88 -2.27 8.71
N ILE A 75 5.06 -3.04 9.42
CA ILE A 75 3.60 -3.07 9.21
C ILE A 75 2.99 -1.68 9.47
N ALA A 76 3.43 -1.00 10.54
CA ALA A 76 2.94 0.33 10.91
C ALA A 76 3.17 1.40 9.83
N VAL A 77 4.31 1.33 9.12
CA VAL A 77 4.65 2.31 8.07
C VAL A 77 4.17 1.90 6.68
N LEU A 78 3.91 0.62 6.43
CA LEU A 78 3.63 0.09 5.09
C LEU A 78 2.47 0.79 4.37
N PHE A 79 1.36 1.05 5.07
CA PHE A 79 0.23 1.73 4.47
C PHE A 79 0.59 3.16 4.00
N HIS A 80 1.38 3.87 4.79
CA HIS A 80 1.86 5.21 4.45
C HIS A 80 2.81 5.16 3.26
N LEU A 81 3.71 4.17 3.21
CA LEU A 81 4.63 3.98 2.09
C LEU A 81 3.89 3.66 0.78
N ILE A 82 2.81 2.88 0.82
CA ILE A 82 1.96 2.61 -0.35
C ILE A 82 1.38 3.92 -0.90
N ASN A 83 0.79 4.75 -0.02
CA ASN A 83 0.23 6.05 -0.43
C ASN A 83 1.31 7.01 -0.93
N ALA A 84 2.46 7.08 -0.23
CA ALA A 84 3.58 7.90 -0.65
C ALA A 84 4.08 7.50 -2.05
N ARG A 85 4.16 6.20 -2.34
CA ARG A 85 4.54 5.71 -3.68
C ARG A 85 3.54 6.13 -4.75
N LEU A 86 2.24 6.00 -4.50
CA LEU A 86 1.20 6.44 -5.43
C LEU A 86 1.27 7.97 -5.68
N CYS A 87 1.44 8.77 -4.62
CA CYS A 87 1.63 10.21 -4.75
C CYS A 87 2.88 10.57 -5.56
N MET A 88 4.01 9.91 -5.29
CA MET A 88 5.24 10.10 -6.07
C MET A 88 5.03 9.76 -7.54
N SER A 89 4.37 8.65 -7.85
CA SER A 89 4.05 8.27 -9.24
C SER A 89 3.20 9.32 -9.96
N THR A 90 2.22 9.93 -9.27
CA THR A 90 1.41 11.03 -9.83
C THR A 90 2.24 12.28 -10.08
N CYS A 91 3.04 12.70 -9.08
CA CYS A 91 3.90 13.88 -9.19
C CYS A 91 4.93 13.73 -10.32
N LEU A 92 5.57 12.56 -10.41
CA LEU A 92 6.58 12.27 -11.42
C LEU A 92 5.97 12.27 -12.82
N ALA A 93 4.81 11.63 -13.01
CA ALA A 93 4.13 11.64 -14.29
C ALA A 93 3.71 13.05 -14.72
N ALA A 94 3.15 13.86 -13.81
CA ALA A 94 2.79 15.24 -14.11
C ALA A 94 4.02 16.11 -14.47
N TYR A 95 5.19 15.80 -13.90
CA TYR A 95 6.44 16.45 -14.29
C TYR A 95 6.92 15.98 -15.67
N GLN A 96 6.92 14.67 -15.92
CA GLN A 96 7.40 14.08 -17.17
C GLN A 96 6.49 14.43 -18.36
N GLN A 97 5.16 14.44 -18.19
CA GLN A 97 4.21 14.83 -19.22
C GLN A 97 4.38 16.29 -19.64
N ARG A 98 4.79 17.17 -18.72
CA ARG A 98 5.14 18.56 -19.07
C ARG A 98 6.39 18.66 -19.95
N GLN A 99 7.32 17.71 -19.83
CA GLN A 99 8.53 17.67 -20.65
C GLN A 99 8.34 16.91 -21.96
N ARG A 100 7.48 15.90 -21.94
CA ARG A 100 7.25 14.95 -23.04
C ARG A 100 5.74 14.75 -23.23
N PRO A 101 5.03 15.79 -23.71
CA PRO A 101 3.57 15.75 -23.79
C PRO A 101 3.04 14.67 -24.75
N GLU A 102 3.84 14.29 -25.75
CA GLU A 102 3.48 13.27 -26.75
C GLU A 102 3.66 11.83 -26.25
N ASP A 103 4.30 11.63 -25.10
CA ASP A 103 4.58 10.30 -24.56
C ASP A 103 3.38 9.76 -23.76
N ALA A 104 2.44 9.15 -24.49
CA ALA A 104 1.23 8.56 -23.94
C ALA A 104 1.50 7.50 -22.85
N TYR A 105 2.68 6.88 -22.85
CA TYR A 105 3.06 5.88 -21.84
C TYR A 105 3.01 6.44 -20.42
N LEU A 106 3.37 7.71 -20.25
CA LEU A 106 3.38 8.42 -18.97
C LEU A 106 2.00 8.55 -18.33
N SER A 107 0.93 8.30 -19.09
CA SER A 107 -0.45 8.42 -18.63
C SER A 107 -1.11 7.08 -18.25
N ILE A 108 -0.54 5.94 -18.65
CA ILE A 108 -1.18 4.62 -18.58
C ILE A 108 -1.63 4.26 -17.16
N SER A 109 -0.76 4.48 -16.17
CA SER A 109 -1.08 4.19 -14.78
C SER A 109 -1.86 5.31 -14.08
N GLN A 110 -1.92 6.52 -14.65
CA GLN A 110 -2.40 7.71 -13.95
C GLN A 110 -3.89 7.68 -13.69
N HIS A 111 -4.69 7.20 -14.65
CA HIS A 111 -6.14 7.10 -14.45
C HIS A 111 -6.49 6.14 -13.30
N ALA A 112 -5.78 5.01 -13.23
CA ALA A 112 -5.96 4.04 -12.15
C ALA A 112 -5.50 4.59 -10.79
N ILE A 113 -4.38 5.32 -10.75
CA ILE A 113 -3.87 5.96 -9.53
C ILE A 113 -4.85 7.03 -9.03
N GLN A 114 -5.37 7.88 -9.92
CA GLN A 114 -6.37 8.90 -9.58
C GLN A 114 -7.65 8.31 -8.99
N SER A 115 -8.01 7.10 -9.40
CA SER A 115 -9.17 6.37 -8.88
C SER A 115 -8.89 5.70 -7.52
N ALA A 116 -7.66 5.22 -7.31
CA ALA A 116 -7.26 4.47 -6.11
C ALA A 116 -6.90 5.36 -4.91
N LEU A 117 -6.19 6.47 -5.15
CA LEU A 117 -5.72 7.38 -4.09
C LEU A 117 -6.85 7.92 -3.19
N PRO A 118 -8.00 8.40 -3.69
CA PRO A 118 -9.08 8.87 -2.85
C PRO A 118 -9.68 7.79 -1.95
N GLN A 119 -9.76 6.54 -2.44
CA GLN A 119 -10.29 5.41 -1.68
C GLN A 119 -9.36 5.06 -0.51
N LEU A 120 -8.04 5.06 -0.74
CA LEU A 120 -7.03 4.85 0.29
C LEU A 120 -6.96 6.02 1.28
N ALA A 121 -7.12 7.27 0.82
CA ALA A 121 -7.15 8.44 1.68
C ALA A 121 -8.40 8.47 2.59
N ALA A 122 -9.56 8.07 2.06
CA ALA A 122 -10.79 7.92 2.85
C ALA A 122 -10.61 6.89 3.98
N PHE A 123 -9.83 5.83 3.72
CA PHE A 123 -9.49 4.84 4.72
C PHE A 123 -8.60 5.38 5.84
N ILE A 124 -7.57 6.19 5.55
CA ILE A 124 -6.76 6.87 6.59
C ILE A 124 -7.66 7.73 7.47
N ARG A 125 -8.59 8.46 6.86
CA ARG A 125 -9.53 9.31 7.57
C ARG A 125 -10.43 8.48 8.50
N ALA A 126 -10.98 7.38 8.00
CA ALA A 126 -11.82 6.47 8.77
C ALA A 126 -11.07 5.79 9.94
N LEU A 127 -9.79 5.42 9.74
CA LEU A 127 -8.95 4.90 10.83
C LEU A 127 -8.74 5.95 11.93
N ARG A 128 -8.41 7.19 11.54
CA ARG A 128 -8.22 8.28 12.51
C ARG A 128 -9.48 8.57 13.32
N THR A 129 -10.66 8.59 12.69
CA THR A 129 -11.92 8.82 13.40
C THR A 129 -12.28 7.67 14.34
N THR A 130 -12.00 6.43 13.94
CA THR A 130 -12.24 5.22 14.75
C THR A 130 -11.35 5.19 15.99
N CYS A 131 -10.06 5.49 15.84
CA CYS A 131 -9.14 5.60 16.98
C CYS A 131 -9.44 6.82 17.87
N CYS A 132 -10.17 7.81 17.35
CA CYS A 132 -10.63 9.00 18.08
C CYS A 132 -12.04 8.88 18.68
N GLY A 133 -12.62 7.67 18.77
CA GLY A 133 -13.87 7.45 19.49
C GLY A 133 -15.16 7.91 18.80
N THR A 134 -15.12 8.28 17.51
CA THR A 134 -16.36 8.50 16.74
C THR A 134 -16.77 7.21 16.02
N PRO A 135 -18.02 6.72 16.21
CA PRO A 135 -18.47 5.50 15.58
C PRO A 135 -18.80 5.78 14.12
N VAL A 136 -17.80 5.72 13.24
CA VAL A 136 -18.08 5.42 11.84
C VAL A 136 -18.67 4.00 11.82
N ALA A 137 -19.69 3.74 10.99
CA ALA A 137 -20.36 2.44 10.90
C ALA A 137 -19.38 1.33 10.44
N LEU A 138 -18.60 0.82 11.39
CA LEU A 138 -17.44 -0.07 11.23
C LEU A 138 -17.82 -1.55 11.07
N SER A 139 -19.10 -1.87 11.03
CA SER A 139 -19.56 -3.26 11.11
C SER A 139 -19.25 -4.09 9.85
N ARG A 140 -18.93 -3.47 8.71
CA ARG A 140 -18.83 -4.19 7.41
C ARG A 140 -17.43 -4.43 6.84
N CYS A 141 -16.36 -3.76 7.29
CA CYS A 141 -15.04 -3.93 6.66
C CYS A 141 -14.14 -4.92 7.42
N ARG A 142 -14.17 -6.19 7.01
CA ARG A 142 -13.31 -7.28 7.53
C ARG A 142 -11.82 -6.93 7.43
N THR A 143 -11.45 -6.20 6.38
CA THR A 143 -10.06 -5.83 6.05
C THR A 143 -9.51 -4.73 6.96
N LEU A 144 -10.34 -3.77 7.37
CA LEU A 144 -10.00 -2.75 8.39
C LEU A 144 -9.69 -3.42 9.72
N ARG A 145 -10.49 -4.42 10.11
CA ARG A 145 -10.21 -5.27 11.27
C ARG A 145 -8.89 -6.03 11.11
N MET A 146 -8.60 -6.63 9.95
CA MET A 146 -7.29 -7.29 9.75
C MET A 146 -6.10 -6.33 9.91
N TRP A 147 -6.18 -5.13 9.33
CA TRP A 147 -5.12 -4.13 9.44
C TRP A 147 -4.98 -3.60 10.88
N CYS A 148 -6.10 -3.28 11.54
CA CYS A 148 -6.13 -2.87 12.94
C CYS A 148 -5.71 -3.98 13.91
N SER A 149 -6.06 -5.24 13.67
CA SER A 149 -5.65 -6.38 14.49
C SER A 149 -4.16 -6.69 14.33
N GLY A 150 -3.58 -6.42 13.15
CA GLY A 150 -2.13 -6.36 12.98
C GLY A 150 -1.50 -5.23 13.78
N CYS A 151 -2.18 -4.08 13.88
CA CYS A 151 -1.75 -2.96 14.73
C CYS A 151 -2.05 -3.12 16.23
N ALA A 152 -3.00 -3.98 16.64
CA ALA A 152 -3.42 -4.12 18.05
C ALA A 152 -2.36 -4.78 18.94
N LYS A 153 -1.31 -5.35 18.35
CA LYS A 153 -0.10 -5.79 19.07
C LYS A 153 0.91 -4.67 19.28
N ILE A 154 0.74 -3.54 18.62
CA ILE A 154 1.60 -2.37 18.76
C ILE A 154 1.24 -1.68 20.08
N ASN A 155 2.19 -1.64 21.02
CA ASN A 155 2.05 -0.83 22.22
C ASN A 155 1.97 0.66 21.82
N PRO A 156 0.85 1.37 22.08
CA PRO A 156 0.71 2.78 21.73
C PRO A 156 1.78 3.65 22.41
N ALA A 157 2.34 3.21 23.53
CA ALA A 157 3.38 3.91 24.28
C ALA A 157 4.78 3.79 23.68
N SER A 158 5.03 2.89 22.73
CA SER A 158 6.35 2.69 22.10
C SER A 158 6.51 3.36 20.74
N LEU A 159 5.49 4.07 20.25
CA LEU A 159 5.56 4.76 18.97
C LEU A 159 5.78 6.27 19.14
N PRO A 160 6.57 6.92 18.26
CA PRO A 160 6.77 8.36 18.31
C PRO A 160 5.47 9.13 18.07
N TRP A 161 5.33 10.30 18.70
CA TRP A 161 4.11 11.12 18.77
C TRP A 161 3.44 11.44 17.41
N TRP A 162 4.15 11.32 16.28
CA TRP A 162 3.58 11.50 14.94
C TRP A 162 2.84 10.27 14.38
N THR A 163 2.98 9.10 14.99
CA THR A 163 2.37 7.86 14.48
C THR A 163 0.88 7.73 14.80
N TRP A 164 0.40 8.29 15.92
CA TRP A 164 -1.02 8.33 16.29
C TRP A 164 -1.33 9.49 17.24
N THR A 165 -1.31 10.73 16.77
CA THR A 165 -1.97 11.82 17.51
C THR A 165 -3.44 11.86 17.11
N CYS A 166 -4.25 11.09 17.83
CA CYS A 166 -5.58 11.57 18.15
C CYS A 166 -5.42 12.66 19.21
N ALA A 167 -5.73 13.91 18.87
CA ALA A 167 -5.70 15.02 19.84
C ALA A 167 -6.62 14.79 21.05
N ALA A 168 -7.59 13.86 20.96
CA ALA A 168 -8.49 13.49 22.06
C ALA A 168 -7.94 12.40 23.00
N CYS A 169 -6.76 11.83 22.73
CA CYS A 169 -6.13 10.80 23.58
C CYS A 169 -4.79 11.24 24.19
N ALA A 170 -4.45 12.52 24.12
CA ALA A 170 -3.38 13.04 24.98
C ALA A 170 -3.85 12.89 26.44
N PRO A 171 -3.03 12.34 27.36
CA PRO A 171 -3.39 12.36 28.77
C PRO A 171 -3.52 13.83 29.17
N HIS A 172 -4.75 14.26 29.47
CA HIS A 172 -4.99 15.45 30.26
C HIS A 172 -4.44 15.19 31.65
N ASN A 173 -3.14 15.43 31.82
CA ASN A 173 -2.50 15.70 33.10
C ASN A 173 -1.38 16.69 32.84
N LEU A 174 -1.78 17.94 32.68
CA LEU A 174 -0.94 19.07 33.06
C LEU A 174 -1.40 19.49 34.45
N ILE A 175 -0.44 19.52 35.36
CA ILE A 175 -0.47 20.35 36.57
C ILE A 175 -0.81 21.79 36.17
#